data_AF-A0A0Q9I3D0-F1
#
_entry.id   AF-A0A0Q9I3D0-F1
#
_cell.length_a   1.000
_cell.length_b   1.000
_cell.length_c   1.000
_cell.angle_alpha   90.00
_cell.angle_beta   90.00
_cell.angle_gamma   90.00
#
_symmetry.space_group_name_H-M   'P 1'
#
loop_
_entity.id
_entity.type
_entity.pdbx_description
1 polymer ?
#
loop_
_entity_poly.entity_id
_entity_poly.type
_entity_poly.pdbx_seq_one_letter_code
_entity_poly.pdbx_strand_id
1 'polypeptide(L)'
;MPKYRVSTEDGEKFEPGDDMEFANDKAASDSAQRALADMAHDQLPNGSHLKMKVAVQNEAEDIVYQASLEFRGETAEDMRAEAAEAAKKSKN
;
A
#
# COMPACT_ATOMS: atom_id res chain seq x y z
N MET A 1 23.62 -14.44 -2.39
CA MET A 1 22.27 -14.76 -2.90
C MET A 1 21.85 -13.62 -3.83
N PRO A 2 20.85 -13.75 -4.72
CA PRO A 2 20.46 -12.63 -5.58
C PRO A 2 20.00 -11.43 -4.75
N LYS A 3 20.35 -10.22 -5.20
CA LYS A 3 19.92 -8.97 -4.59
C LYS A 3 18.57 -8.53 -5.12
N TYR A 4 17.77 -7.96 -4.23
CA TYR A 4 16.50 -7.35 -4.57
C TYR A 4 16.37 -6.02 -3.86
N ARG A 5 15.68 -5.09 -4.48
CA ARG A 5 15.31 -3.82 -3.88
C ARG A 5 13.81 -3.81 -3.59
N VAL A 6 13.44 -3.52 -2.34
CA VAL A 6 12.04 -3.41 -1.92
C VAL A 6 11.71 -1.94 -1.70
N SER A 7 11.02 -1.31 -2.63
CA SER A 7 10.60 0.09 -2.52
C SER A 7 9.19 0.19 -1.98
N THR A 8 8.92 1.21 -1.17
CA THR A 8 7.59 1.49 -0.60
C THR A 8 7.11 2.90 -1.00
N GLU A 9 5.81 3.07 -1.08
CA GLU A 9 5.16 4.36 -1.32
C GLU A 9 3.98 4.48 -0.37
N ASP A 10 3.88 5.55 0.42
CA ASP A 10 2.81 5.77 1.40
C ASP A 10 1.82 6.87 0.98
N GLY A 11 1.68 7.10 -0.33
CA GLY A 11 0.79 8.11 -0.90
C GLY A 11 1.33 9.54 -0.84
N GLU A 12 2.26 9.83 0.08
CA GLU A 12 2.94 11.13 0.19
C GLU A 12 4.41 11.05 -0.22
N LYS A 13 5.08 9.93 0.06
CA LYS A 13 6.51 9.75 -0.17
C LYS A 13 6.82 8.39 -0.78
N PHE A 14 7.68 8.41 -1.79
CA PHE A 14 8.34 7.21 -2.29
C PHE A 14 9.65 7.01 -1.52
N GLU A 15 9.82 5.83 -0.94
CA GLU A 15 11.04 5.43 -0.26
C GLU A 15 11.71 4.28 -1.03
N PRO A 16 12.84 4.55 -1.72
CA PRO A 16 13.63 3.48 -2.30
C PRO A 16 14.23 2.66 -1.16
N GLY A 17 14.00 1.34 -1.17
CA GLY A 17 14.64 0.46 -0.21
C GLY A 17 16.11 0.20 -0.54
N ASP A 18 16.78 -0.42 0.41
CA ASP A 18 18.14 -0.91 0.26
C ASP A 18 18.18 -2.25 -0.50
N ASP A 19 19.35 -2.56 -1.07
CA ASP A 19 19.59 -3.86 -1.68
C ASP A 19 19.67 -4.94 -0.59
N MET A 20 18.76 -5.91 -0.65
CA MET A 20 18.66 -7.03 0.28
C MET A 20 18.85 -8.36 -0.45
N GLU A 21 19.50 -9.31 0.21
CA GLU A 21 19.72 -10.66 -0.34
C GLU A 21 18.56 -11.60 0.00
N PHE A 22 17.95 -12.20 -1.03
CA PHE A 22 16.89 -13.21 -0.86
C PHE A 22 17.22 -14.49 -1.62
N ALA A 23 16.67 -15.61 -1.17
CA ALA A 23 16.90 -16.91 -1.81
C ALA A 23 16.29 -17.01 -3.23
N ASN A 24 15.20 -16.28 -3.48
CA ASN A 24 14.46 -16.22 -4.74
C ASN A 24 13.39 -15.11 -4.71
N ASP A 25 12.72 -14.88 -5.85
CA ASP A 25 11.68 -13.87 -6.02
C ASP A 25 10.53 -14.04 -5.02
N LYS A 26 10.16 -15.29 -4.70
CA LYS A 26 9.11 -15.58 -3.73
C LYS A 26 9.49 -15.09 -2.33
N ALA A 27 10.72 -15.35 -1.89
CA ALA A 27 11.19 -14.89 -0.58
C ALA A 27 11.23 -13.35 -0.50
N ALA A 28 11.64 -12.68 -1.58
CA ALA A 28 11.61 -11.23 -1.67
C ALA A 28 10.16 -10.67 -1.64
N SER A 29 9.24 -11.32 -2.35
CA SER A 29 7.81 -10.97 -2.38
C SER A 29 7.14 -11.16 -1.02
N ASP A 30 7.39 -12.27 -0.34
CA ASP A 30 6.86 -12.56 1.00
C ASP A 30 7.36 -11.52 2.02
N SER A 31 8.62 -11.07 1.88
CA SER A 31 9.20 -9.99 2.69
C SER A 31 8.53 -8.65 2.43
N ALA A 32 8.32 -8.30 1.15
CA ALA A 32 7.62 -7.07 0.76
C ALA A 32 6.18 -7.03 1.26
N GLN A 33 5.47 -8.16 1.23
CA GLN A 33 4.11 -8.25 1.75
C GLN A 33 4.04 -8.04 3.27
N ARG A 34 5.02 -8.54 4.02
CA ARG A 34 5.12 -8.28 5.47
C ARG A 34 5.40 -6.82 5.75
N ALA A 35 6.35 -6.21 5.04
CA ALA A 35 6.66 -4.79 5.17
C ALA A 35 5.41 -3.92 4.91
N LEU A 36 4.61 -4.25 3.90
CA LEU A 36 3.34 -3.55 3.63
C LEU A 36 2.35 -3.66 4.79
N ALA A 37 2.24 -4.84 5.41
CA ALA A 37 1.35 -5.05 6.55
C ALA A 37 1.84 -4.30 7.81
N ASP A 38 3.15 -4.29 8.05
CA ASP A 38 3.75 -3.57 9.17
C ASP A 38 3.55 -2.04 9.02
N MET A 39 3.77 -1.51 7.81
CA MET A 39 3.45 -0.10 7.49
C MET A 39 1.98 0.24 7.73
N ALA A 40 1.06 -0.65 7.34
CA ALA A 40 -0.37 -0.45 7.57
C ALA A 40 -0.71 -0.44 9.07
N HIS A 41 -0.08 -1.32 9.84
CA HIS A 41 -0.23 -1.36 11.28
C HIS A 41 0.29 -0.08 11.96
N ASP A 42 1.41 0.48 11.49
CA ASP A 42 2.03 1.66 12.10
C ASP A 42 1.29 2.97 11.77
N GLN A 43 0.72 3.08 10.57
CA GLN A 43 -0.02 4.29 10.16
C GLN A 43 -1.47 4.30 10.68
N LEU A 44 -2.10 3.14 10.83
CA LEU A 44 -3.37 3.02 11.53
C LEU A 44 -3.14 3.09 13.05
N PRO A 45 -4.01 3.74 13.84
CA PRO A 45 -5.36 4.21 13.52
C PRO A 45 -5.46 5.70 13.15
N ASN A 46 -4.36 6.37 12.77
CA ASN A 46 -4.30 7.83 12.72
C ASN A 46 -4.96 8.48 11.49
N GLY A 47 -5.64 7.71 10.63
CA GLY A 47 -6.28 8.21 9.42
C GLY A 47 -7.57 7.46 9.05
N SER A 48 -8.56 8.19 8.53
CA SER A 48 -9.76 7.62 7.89
C SER A 48 -9.49 7.14 6.46
N HIS A 49 -8.32 7.45 5.90
CA HIS A 49 -7.85 6.97 4.61
C HIS A 49 -6.36 6.67 4.67
N LEU A 50 -5.93 5.60 4.02
CA LEU A 50 -4.54 5.20 3.90
C LEU A 50 -4.34 4.51 2.55
N LYS A 51 -3.29 4.90 1.83
CA LYS A 51 -2.93 4.29 0.56
C LYS A 51 -1.44 4.04 0.53
N MET A 52 -1.07 2.80 0.31
CA MET A 52 0.33 2.38 0.27
C MET A 52 0.59 1.37 -0.83
N LYS A 53 1.84 1.32 -1.27
CA LYS A 53 2.33 0.37 -2.26
C LYS A 53 3.69 -0.14 -1.86
N VAL A 54 4.00 -1.34 -2.33
CA VAL A 54 5.33 -1.94 -2.27
C VAL A 54 5.66 -2.53 -3.64
N ALA A 55 6.92 -2.42 -4.05
CA ALA A 55 7.45 -3.03 -5.27
C ALA A 55 8.77 -3.72 -4.98
N VAL A 56 9.00 -4.87 -5.62
CA VAL A 56 10.24 -5.63 -5.55
C VAL A 56 10.88 -5.62 -6.91
N GLN A 57 12.12 -5.14 -6.96
CA GLN A 57 12.97 -5.13 -8.14
C GLN A 57 14.09 -6.17 -7.96
N ASN A 58 14.41 -6.94 -9.01
CA ASN A 58 15.54 -7.86 -9.01
C ASN A 58 16.85 -7.21 -9.51
N GLU A 59 17.95 -7.97 -9.57
CA GLU A 59 19.26 -7.48 -10.06
C GLU A 59 19.28 -7.09 -11.54
N ALA A 60 18.32 -7.59 -12.33
CA ALA A 60 18.14 -7.22 -13.74
C ALA A 60 17.30 -5.94 -13.90
N GLU A 61 16.98 -5.26 -12.80
CA GLU A 61 16.11 -4.08 -12.73
C GLU A 61 14.64 -4.36 -13.10
N ASP A 62 14.23 -5.63 -13.18
CA ASP A 62 12.83 -6.02 -13.43
C ASP A 62 12.01 -5.97 -12.14
N ILE A 63 10.79 -5.43 -12.23
CA ILE A 63 9.81 -5.50 -11.15
C ILE A 63 9.21 -6.91 -11.12
N VAL A 64 9.65 -7.74 -10.18
CA VAL A 64 9.18 -9.13 -10.02
C VAL A 64 7.93 -9.23 -9.15
N TYR A 65 7.62 -8.20 -8.37
CA TYR A 65 6.41 -8.15 -7.54
C TYR A 65 5.97 -6.71 -7.26
N GLN A 66 4.66 -6.50 -7.20
CA GLN A 66 4.06 -5.25 -6.75
C GLN A 66 2.76 -5.53 -6.01
N ALA A 67 2.53 -4.82 -4.92
CA ALA A 67 1.27 -4.85 -4.19
C ALA A 67 0.87 -3.45 -3.71
N SER A 68 -0.43 -3.27 -3.47
CA SER A 68 -0.98 -2.03 -2.92
C SER A 68 -2.07 -2.34 -1.90
N LEU A 69 -2.14 -1.52 -0.86
CA LEU A 69 -3.21 -1.53 0.14
C LEU A 69 -3.87 -0.16 0.19
N GLU A 70 -5.19 -0.15 0.11
CA GLU A 70 -6.01 1.05 0.27
C GLU A 70 -7.04 0.80 1.37
N PHE A 71 -7.05 1.65 2.38
CA PHE A 71 -7.97 1.62 3.50
C PHE A 71 -8.81 2.90 3.49
N ARG A 72 -10.11 2.75 3.73
CA ARG A 72 -11.07 3.85 3.89
C ARG A 72 -12.03 3.47 5.02
N GLY A 73 -12.01 4.25 6.10
CA GLY A 73 -12.91 4.13 7.22
C GLY A 73 -13.95 5.24 7.17
N GLU A 74 -15.21 4.88 7.38
CA GLU A 74 -16.34 5.81 7.38
C GLU A 74 -17.15 5.63 8.67
N THR A 75 -17.55 6.73 9.27
CA THR A 75 -18.50 6.72 10.38
C THR A 75 -19.93 6.60 9.85
N ALA A 76 -20.86 6.28 10.75
CA ALA A 76 -22.28 6.31 10.43
C ALA A 76 -22.76 7.73 10.02
N GLU A 77 -22.06 8.78 10.42
CA GLU A 77 -22.34 10.14 9.97
C GLU A 77 -21.87 10.36 8.53
N ASP A 78 -20.64 9.95 8.20
CA ASP A 78 -20.08 10.05 6.84
C ASP A 78 -20.97 9.33 5.82
N MET A 79 -21.35 8.08 6.11
CA MET A 79 -22.22 7.29 5.24
C MET A 79 -23.60 7.95 5.03
N ARG A 80 -24.16 8.57 6.08
CA ARG A 80 -25.47 9.27 5.98
C ARG A 80 -25.35 10.56 5.18
N ALA A 81 -24.25 11.29 5.33
CA ALA A 81 -23.99 12.50 4.55
C ALA A 81 -23.84 12.18 3.06
N GLU A 82 -23.08 11.13 2.71
CA GLU A 82 -22.87 10.71 1.32
C GLU A 82 -24.18 10.24 0.66
N ALA A 83 -25.01 9.48 1.39
CA ALA A 83 -26.34 9.05 0.92
C ALA A 83 -27.30 10.23 0.68
N ALA A 84 -27.27 11.26 1.56
CA ALA A 84 -28.09 12.45 1.40
C ALA A 84 -27.67 13.30 0.19
N GLU A 85 -26.37 13.39 -0.08
CA GLU A 85 -25.82 14.10 -1.26
C GLU A 85 -26.13 13.36 -2.56
N ALA A 86 -26.02 12.02 -2.58
CA ALA A 86 -26.41 11.20 -3.74
C ALA A 86 -27.90 11.38 -4.10
N ALA A 87 -28.78 11.45 -3.09
CA ALA A 87 -30.22 11.65 -3.30
C ALA A 87 -30.57 13.03 -3.88
N LYS A 88 -29.77 14.06 -3.61
CA LYS A 88 -29.94 15.40 -4.19
C LYS A 88 -29.51 15.45 -5.66
N LYS A 89 -28.40 14.80 -6.00
CA LYS A 89 -27.87 14.75 -7.38
C LYS A 89 -28.80 14.00 -8.35
N SER A 90 -29.54 13.00 -7.88
CA SER A 90 -30.49 12.26 -8.72
C SER A 90 -31.80 13.02 -9.02
N LYS A 91 -32.05 14.16 -8.37
CA LYS A 91 -33.25 14.99 -8.57
C LYS A 91 -33.01 16.21 -9.45
N ASN A 92 -31.80 16.38 -9.97
CA ASN A 92 -31.36 17.51 -10.77
C ASN A 92 -30.91 17.04 -12.16
#